data_AF-G5KE82-F1
#
_entry.id   AF-G5KE82-F1
#
_cell.length_a   1.000
_cell.length_b   1.000
_cell.length_c   1.000
_cell.angle_alpha   90.00
_cell.angle_beta   90.00
_cell.angle_gamma   90.00
#
_symmetry.space_group_name_H-M   'P 1'
#
loop_
_entity.id
_entity.type
_entity.pdbx_description
1 polymer ?
#
loop_
_entity_poly.entity_id
_entity_poly.type
_entity_poly.pdbx_seq_one_letter_code
_entity_poly.pdbx_strand_id
1 'polypeptide(L)'
;MKSSIQKEINYQAYLNREIHYRHHRYDEELKQYYYIKIGDPEGARRAGHEMFTSQMTGKLSDDALRDKKYLFVASTTLATRFAIQGGMREEEAYNTSDLFIQTMDKCTTINEINHLQEKMIIDFANAVKKQEKKLIQKLPILHAIQFIEDHLHESISIKAIADAIGYSEKYLSKIFKEETQNTVQGYIQSKKIEVAQNMLKDGEFSILEVSDTLAFSSQSYFSKIFKKQTGMTPKQFQLKNDDNRIHGK
;
A
#
# COMPACT_ATOMS: atom_id res chain seq x y z
N MET A 1 48.44 8.45 -8.47
CA MET A 1 47.18 7.72 -8.72
C MET A 1 46.21 8.46 -9.65
N LYS A 2 45.84 9.74 -9.43
CA LYS A 2 44.89 10.47 -10.32
C LYS A 2 45.28 10.50 -11.82
N SER A 3 46.57 10.49 -12.17
CA SER A 3 47.02 10.53 -13.58
C SER A 3 47.03 9.19 -14.32
N SER A 4 46.82 8.05 -13.64
CA SER A 4 46.80 6.72 -14.28
C SER A 4 45.42 6.31 -14.75
N ILE A 5 44.39 6.56 -13.92
CA ILE A 5 43.01 6.16 -14.23
C ILE A 5 42.42 7.05 -15.34
N GLN A 6 42.68 8.36 -15.32
CA GLN A 6 42.19 9.24 -16.39
C GLN A 6 42.76 8.89 -17.76
N LYS A 7 44.03 8.47 -17.81
CA LYS A 7 44.66 7.97 -19.05
C LYS A 7 43.98 6.68 -19.52
N GLU A 8 43.70 5.77 -18.59
CA GLU A 8 42.98 4.52 -18.90
C GLU A 8 41.57 4.80 -19.43
N ILE A 9 40.80 5.70 -18.79
CA ILE A 9 39.47 6.12 -19.25
C ILE A 9 39.52 6.65 -20.69
N ASN A 10 40.49 7.52 -20.98
CA ASN A 10 40.63 8.11 -22.32
C ASN A 10 41.02 7.03 -23.35
N TYR A 11 41.89 6.10 -22.97
CA TYR A 11 42.29 4.99 -23.84
C TYR A 11 41.13 4.01 -24.10
N GLN A 12 40.36 3.66 -23.08
CA GLN A 12 39.15 2.84 -23.23
C GLN A 12 38.09 3.54 -24.10
N ALA A 13 37.92 4.85 -23.95
CA ALA A 13 37.02 5.64 -24.81
C ALA A 13 37.47 5.63 -26.28
N TYR A 14 38.78 5.61 -26.55
CA TYR A 14 39.32 5.44 -27.90
C TYR A 14 39.04 4.03 -28.44
N LEU A 15 39.34 2.98 -27.67
CA LEU A 15 39.10 1.59 -28.07
C LEU A 15 37.62 1.34 -28.39
N ASN A 16 36.71 1.85 -27.56
CA ASN A 16 35.27 1.73 -27.77
C ASN A 16 34.82 2.39 -29.09
N ARG A 17 35.45 3.50 -29.50
CA ARG A 17 35.16 4.15 -30.79
C ARG A 17 35.63 3.30 -31.98
N GLU A 18 36.82 2.72 -31.89
CA GLU A 18 37.38 1.84 -32.94
C GLU A 18 36.51 0.61 -33.18
N ILE A 19 35.95 0.02 -32.12
CA ILE A 19 35.10 -1.18 -32.22
C ILE A 19 33.60 -0.85 -32.33
N HIS A 20 33.24 0.44 -32.48
CA HIS A 20 31.85 0.92 -32.50
C HIS A 20 30.98 0.45 -31.31
N TYR A 21 31.59 0.21 -30.15
CA TYR A 21 30.89 -0.16 -28.94
C TYR A 21 30.34 1.08 -28.23
N ARG A 22 29.13 0.97 -27.70
CA ARG A 22 28.54 1.98 -26.80
C ARG A 22 27.86 1.31 -25.61
N HIS A 23 27.81 2.03 -24.50
CA HIS A 23 26.91 1.71 -23.39
C HIS A 23 25.48 2.14 -23.70
N HIS A 24 24.52 1.53 -23.00
CA HIS A 24 23.13 2.03 -22.95
C HIS A 24 23.11 3.51 -22.57
N ARG A 25 22.17 4.25 -23.18
CA ARG A 25 21.82 5.58 -22.71
C ARG A 25 21.09 5.46 -21.38
N TYR A 26 21.10 6.54 -20.62
CA TYR A 26 20.46 6.60 -19.31
C TYR A 26 18.97 6.20 -19.34
N ASP A 27 18.22 6.65 -20.35
CA ASP A 27 16.81 6.31 -20.55
C ASP A 27 16.59 4.83 -20.92
N GLU A 28 17.50 4.25 -21.70
CA GLU A 28 17.49 2.83 -22.06
C GLU A 28 17.73 1.95 -20.81
N GLU A 29 18.70 2.32 -19.97
CA GLU A 29 19.02 1.64 -18.70
C GLU A 29 17.85 1.70 -17.70
N LEU A 30 17.16 2.84 -17.61
CA LEU A 30 16.09 3.02 -16.62
C LEU A 30 14.76 2.36 -16.99
N LYS A 31 14.56 1.98 -18.25
CA LYS A 31 13.28 1.50 -18.78
C LYS A 31 12.70 0.32 -17.98
N GLN A 32 13.54 -0.66 -17.62
CA GLN A 32 13.11 -1.81 -16.82
C GLN A 32 12.62 -1.40 -15.42
N TYR A 33 13.35 -0.51 -14.76
CA TYR A 33 13.04 -0.08 -13.40
C TYR A 33 11.81 0.82 -13.36
N TYR A 34 11.57 1.60 -14.42
CA TYR A 34 10.31 2.32 -14.60
C TYR A 34 9.11 1.37 -14.58
N TYR A 35 9.17 0.25 -15.30
CA TYR A 35 8.08 -0.73 -15.29
C TYR A 35 7.88 -1.41 -13.92
N ILE A 36 8.95 -1.62 -13.15
CA ILE A 36 8.83 -2.04 -11.74
C ILE A 36 8.05 -1.00 -10.93
N LYS A 37 8.43 0.28 -11.06
CA LYS A 37 7.82 1.40 -10.30
C LYS A 37 6.32 1.53 -10.55
N ILE A 38 5.84 1.22 -11.75
CA ILE A 38 4.41 1.26 -12.07
C ILE A 38 3.70 -0.09 -11.91
N GLY A 39 4.37 -1.11 -11.35
CA GLY A 39 3.77 -2.41 -11.11
C GLY A 39 3.42 -3.20 -12.37
N ASP A 40 4.22 -3.10 -13.44
CA ASP A 40 4.08 -3.87 -14.68
C ASP A 40 5.19 -4.94 -14.83
N PRO A 41 4.95 -6.18 -14.36
CA PRO A 41 5.93 -7.27 -14.46
C PRO A 41 6.27 -7.65 -15.90
N GLU A 42 5.31 -7.57 -16.81
CA GLU A 42 5.49 -7.97 -18.21
C GLU A 42 6.35 -6.94 -18.95
N GLY A 43 6.07 -5.65 -18.75
CA GLY A 43 6.91 -4.55 -19.25
C GLY A 43 8.33 -4.62 -18.68
N ALA A 44 8.47 -4.87 -17.37
CA ALA A 44 9.77 -4.97 -16.70
C ALA A 44 10.60 -6.15 -17.22
N ARG A 45 9.96 -7.30 -17.46
CA ARG A 45 10.63 -8.47 -18.04
C ARG A 45 11.11 -8.17 -19.46
N ARG A 46 10.24 -7.65 -20.34
CA ARG A 46 10.60 -7.35 -21.74
C ARG A 46 11.76 -6.36 -21.84
N ALA A 47 11.69 -5.25 -21.09
CA ALA A 47 12.75 -4.24 -21.08
C ALA A 47 14.07 -4.81 -20.53
N GLY A 48 14.01 -5.69 -19.54
CA GLY A 48 15.18 -6.42 -19.03
C GLY A 48 15.84 -7.30 -20.07
N HIS A 49 15.03 -8.10 -20.76
CA HIS A 49 15.51 -8.97 -21.81
C HIS A 49 16.23 -8.19 -22.92
N GLU A 50 15.63 -7.08 -23.38
CA GLU A 50 16.27 -6.14 -24.34
C GLU A 50 17.63 -5.64 -23.80
N MET A 51 17.67 -5.19 -22.54
CA MET A 51 18.88 -4.64 -21.94
C MET A 51 20.02 -5.66 -21.86
N PHE A 52 19.76 -6.88 -21.37
CA PHE A 52 20.81 -7.88 -21.12
C PHE A 52 21.21 -8.70 -22.36
N THR A 53 20.43 -8.66 -23.45
CA THR A 53 20.78 -9.31 -24.73
C THR A 53 21.48 -8.37 -25.71
N SER A 54 21.38 -7.06 -25.51
CA SER A 54 21.92 -6.03 -26.41
C SER A 54 23.45 -5.99 -26.57
N GLN A 55 24.21 -6.74 -25.77
CA GLN A 55 25.68 -6.66 -25.66
C GLN A 55 26.22 -5.28 -25.25
N MET A 56 25.37 -4.31 -24.92
CA MET A 56 25.75 -2.95 -24.50
C MET A 56 25.95 -2.80 -22.98
N THR A 57 25.84 -3.90 -22.23
CA THR A 57 26.13 -3.93 -20.78
C THR A 57 27.61 -3.69 -20.54
N GLY A 58 27.95 -2.93 -19.51
CA GLY A 58 29.34 -2.70 -19.14
C GLY A 58 30.08 -3.99 -18.75
N LYS A 59 31.39 -4.03 -19.06
CA LYS A 59 32.30 -5.10 -18.60
C LYS A 59 32.95 -4.68 -17.29
N LEU A 60 32.59 -5.36 -16.21
CA LEU A 60 32.98 -5.10 -14.82
C LEU A 60 34.02 -6.11 -14.30
N SER A 61 34.17 -7.25 -14.97
CA SER A 61 35.13 -8.30 -14.63
C SER A 61 35.58 -9.05 -15.89
N ASP A 62 36.81 -9.57 -15.88
CA ASP A 62 37.29 -10.50 -16.91
C ASP A 62 36.71 -11.91 -16.73
N ASP A 63 36.37 -12.29 -15.50
CA ASP A 63 35.60 -13.51 -15.23
C ASP A 63 34.11 -13.26 -15.54
N ALA A 64 33.58 -14.01 -16.51
CA ALA A 64 32.22 -13.83 -17.04
C ALA A 64 31.12 -14.09 -15.99
N LEU A 65 31.34 -15.03 -15.06
CA LEU A 65 30.38 -15.29 -13.99
C LEU A 65 30.34 -14.11 -13.01
N ARG A 66 31.51 -13.67 -12.53
CA ARG A 66 31.65 -12.52 -11.63
C ARG A 66 31.14 -11.23 -12.25
N ASP A 67 31.36 -11.03 -13.55
CA ASP A 67 30.80 -9.91 -14.30
C ASP A 67 29.28 -9.86 -14.18
N LYS A 68 28.62 -11.01 -14.41
CA LYS A 68 27.16 -11.15 -14.22
C LYS A 68 26.72 -10.95 -12.77
N LYS A 69 27.51 -11.40 -11.78
CA LYS A 69 27.22 -11.15 -10.36
C LYS A 69 27.25 -9.64 -10.04
N TYR A 70 28.19 -8.88 -10.59
CA TYR A 70 28.25 -7.43 -10.38
C TYR A 70 27.08 -6.68 -11.04
N LEU A 71 26.74 -7.03 -12.28
CA LEU A 71 25.55 -6.48 -12.95
C LEU A 71 24.26 -6.79 -12.18
N PHE A 72 24.15 -8.01 -11.62
CA PHE A 72 23.02 -8.39 -10.79
C PHE A 72 22.89 -7.47 -9.57
N VAL A 73 23.96 -7.27 -8.78
CA VAL A 73 23.92 -6.40 -7.59
C VAL A 73 23.55 -4.96 -7.93
N ALA A 74 24.12 -4.42 -9.01
CA ALA A 74 23.75 -3.08 -9.50
C ALA A 74 22.26 -3.01 -9.86
N SER A 75 21.76 -4.02 -10.57
CA SER A 75 20.36 -4.10 -10.95
C SER A 75 19.43 -4.29 -9.75
N THR A 76 19.80 -5.09 -8.75
CA THR A 76 19.02 -5.27 -7.52
C THR A 76 18.91 -3.94 -6.78
N THR A 77 20.01 -3.19 -6.72
CA THR A 77 20.04 -1.87 -6.07
C THR A 77 19.04 -0.91 -6.72
N LEU A 78 19.06 -0.80 -8.05
CA LEU A 78 18.12 0.04 -8.80
C LEU A 78 16.67 -0.45 -8.67
N ALA A 79 16.42 -1.75 -8.86
CA ALA A 79 15.09 -2.34 -8.72
C ALA A 79 14.48 -2.04 -7.34
N THR A 80 15.27 -2.14 -6.27
CA THR A 80 14.84 -1.84 -4.91
C THR A 80 14.38 -0.39 -4.77
N ARG A 81 15.14 0.59 -5.28
CA ARG A 81 14.78 2.01 -5.17
C ARG A 81 13.54 2.36 -5.98
N PHE A 82 13.41 1.81 -7.19
CA PHE A 82 12.22 2.04 -8.00
C PHE A 82 10.97 1.33 -7.44
N ALA A 83 11.13 0.16 -6.83
CA ALA A 83 10.03 -0.51 -6.12
C ALA A 83 9.55 0.32 -4.92
N ILE A 84 10.46 0.89 -4.13
CA ILE A 84 10.11 1.81 -3.03
C ILE A 84 9.37 3.04 -3.58
N GLN A 85 9.88 3.66 -4.65
CA GLN A 85 9.19 4.77 -5.31
C GLN A 85 7.80 4.38 -5.88
N GLY A 86 7.59 3.10 -6.20
CA GLY A 86 6.30 2.54 -6.61
C GLY A 86 5.35 2.23 -5.44
N GLY A 87 5.78 2.42 -4.19
CA GLY A 87 4.96 2.21 -3.00
C GLY A 87 5.21 0.88 -2.28
N MET A 88 6.23 0.10 -2.67
CA MET A 88 6.69 -1.02 -1.85
C MET A 88 7.26 -0.51 -0.53
N ARG A 89 6.98 -1.20 0.59
CA ARG A 89 7.52 -0.83 1.90
C ARG A 89 9.04 -0.99 1.91
N GLU A 90 9.75 -0.01 2.48
CA GLU A 90 11.22 0.02 2.47
C GLU A 90 11.85 -1.25 3.06
N GLU A 91 11.43 -1.66 4.25
CA GLU A 91 11.93 -2.87 4.90
C GLU A 91 11.68 -4.14 4.07
N GLU A 92 10.51 -4.24 3.43
CA GLU A 92 10.18 -5.34 2.52
C GLU A 92 11.10 -5.34 1.29
N ALA A 93 11.37 -4.16 0.72
CA ALA A 93 12.22 -3.99 -0.44
C ALA A 93 13.69 -4.33 -0.13
N TYR A 94 14.21 -3.88 1.02
CA TYR A 94 15.57 -4.21 1.47
C TYR A 94 15.73 -5.71 1.76
N ASN A 95 14.81 -6.32 2.51
CA ASN A 95 14.86 -7.76 2.77
C ASN A 95 14.79 -8.59 1.48
N THR A 96 13.99 -8.14 0.51
CA THR A 96 13.91 -8.76 -0.82
C THR A 96 15.24 -8.66 -1.56
N SER A 97 15.85 -7.47 -1.57
CA SER A 97 17.19 -7.24 -2.14
C SER A 97 18.24 -8.17 -1.54
N ASP A 98 18.30 -8.24 -0.22
CA ASP A 98 19.29 -9.06 0.51
C ASP A 98 19.13 -10.53 0.16
N LEU A 99 17.90 -11.04 0.14
CA LEU A 99 17.61 -12.43 -0.22
C LEU A 99 18.07 -12.75 -1.65
N PHE A 100 17.81 -11.87 -2.61
CA PHE A 100 18.22 -12.07 -3.99
C PHE A 100 19.74 -12.03 -4.16
N ILE A 101 20.43 -11.10 -3.50
CA ILE A 101 21.90 -11.01 -3.53
C ILE A 101 22.53 -12.25 -2.89
N GLN A 102 22.04 -12.69 -1.73
CA GLN A 102 22.50 -13.92 -1.07
C GLN A 102 22.23 -15.18 -1.89
N THR A 103 21.13 -15.21 -2.63
CA THR A 103 20.80 -16.31 -3.53
C THR A 103 21.73 -16.32 -4.73
N MET A 104 21.99 -15.15 -5.32
CA MET A 104 22.91 -14.98 -6.44
C MET A 104 24.34 -15.38 -6.08
N ASP A 105 24.79 -15.10 -4.85
CA ASP A 105 26.13 -15.46 -4.39
C ASP A 105 26.39 -16.97 -4.49
N LYS A 106 25.34 -17.79 -4.26
CA LYS A 106 25.37 -19.25 -4.37
C LYS A 106 25.32 -19.77 -5.81
N CYS A 107 24.96 -18.94 -6.79
CA CYS A 107 24.95 -19.34 -8.19
C CYS A 107 26.37 -19.60 -8.69
N THR A 108 26.52 -20.67 -9.46
CA THR A 108 27.79 -21.13 -10.03
C THR A 108 27.81 -21.03 -11.56
N THR A 109 26.65 -20.77 -12.18
CA THR A 109 26.55 -20.61 -13.63
C THR A 109 25.85 -19.30 -14.03
N ILE A 110 26.17 -18.81 -15.23
CA ILE A 110 25.52 -17.63 -15.80
C ILE A 110 24.02 -17.86 -16.03
N ASN A 111 23.62 -19.08 -16.39
CA ASN A 111 22.22 -19.41 -16.61
C ASN A 111 21.41 -19.29 -15.31
N GLU A 112 21.93 -19.76 -14.18
CA GLU A 112 21.28 -19.59 -12.87
C GLU A 112 21.07 -18.11 -12.53
N ILE A 113 22.09 -17.27 -12.76
CA ILE A 113 22.00 -15.82 -12.53
C ILE A 113 20.95 -15.20 -13.44
N ASN A 114 20.89 -15.58 -14.72
CA ASN A 114 19.90 -15.06 -15.66
C ASN A 114 18.45 -15.39 -15.24
N HIS A 115 18.20 -16.64 -14.81
CA HIS A 115 16.89 -17.04 -14.31
C HIS A 115 16.53 -16.28 -13.01
N LEU A 116 17.50 -16.13 -12.11
CA LEU A 116 17.31 -15.38 -10.87
C LEU A 116 17.05 -13.89 -11.13
N GLN A 117 17.74 -13.30 -12.10
CA GLN A 117 17.58 -11.91 -12.52
C GLN A 117 16.17 -11.67 -13.04
N GLU A 118 15.66 -12.54 -13.91
CA GLU A 118 14.29 -12.45 -14.41
C GLU A 118 13.27 -12.54 -13.27
N LYS A 119 13.44 -13.53 -12.39
CA LYS A 119 12.59 -13.71 -11.21
C LYS A 119 12.59 -12.48 -10.30
N MET A 120 13.77 -11.92 -10.00
CA MET A 120 13.92 -10.74 -9.15
C MET A 120 13.11 -9.55 -9.68
N ILE A 121 13.22 -9.26 -10.98
CA ILE A 121 12.53 -8.14 -11.61
C ILE A 121 11.01 -8.32 -11.54
N ILE A 122 10.53 -9.54 -11.86
CA ILE A 122 9.11 -9.88 -11.81
C ILE A 122 8.57 -9.77 -10.38
N ASP A 123 9.32 -10.24 -9.38
CA ASP A 123 8.91 -10.22 -7.99
C ASP A 123 8.81 -8.79 -7.44
N PHE A 124 9.77 -7.92 -7.73
CA PHE A 124 9.68 -6.50 -7.37
C PHE A 124 8.47 -5.81 -8.03
N ALA A 125 8.24 -6.03 -9.33
CA ALA A 125 7.09 -5.45 -10.03
C ALA A 125 5.75 -5.97 -9.48
N ASN A 126 5.66 -7.26 -9.15
CA ASN A 126 4.48 -7.85 -8.54
C ASN A 126 4.22 -7.31 -7.12
N ALA A 127 5.27 -7.07 -6.34
CA ALA A 127 5.14 -6.48 -5.02
C ALA A 127 4.53 -5.07 -5.10
N VAL A 128 5.00 -4.23 -6.04
CA VAL A 128 4.43 -2.91 -6.30
C VAL A 128 2.96 -3.01 -6.75
N LYS A 129 2.67 -3.86 -7.75
CA LYS A 129 1.31 -4.09 -8.24
C LYS A 129 0.33 -4.52 -7.14
N LYS A 130 0.81 -5.28 -6.16
CA LYS A 130 0.01 -5.72 -5.00
C LYS A 130 -0.34 -4.56 -4.07
N GLN A 131 0.55 -3.58 -3.89
CA GLN A 131 0.28 -2.40 -3.06
C GLN A 131 -0.76 -1.48 -3.72
N GLU A 132 -0.67 -1.27 -5.04
CA GLU A 132 -1.68 -0.54 -5.81
C GLU A 132 -3.07 -1.19 -5.66
N LYS A 133 -3.15 -2.52 -5.85
CA LYS A 133 -4.41 -3.27 -5.64
C LYS A 133 -4.95 -3.13 -4.23
N LYS A 134 -4.09 -3.16 -3.20
CA LYS A 134 -4.52 -2.96 -1.81
C LYS A 134 -5.10 -1.57 -1.58
N LEU A 135 -4.48 -0.52 -2.13
CA LEU A 135 -5.00 0.84 -2.03
C LEU A 135 -6.36 0.97 -2.73
N ILE A 136 -6.48 0.44 -3.96
CA ILE A 136 -7.74 0.44 -4.70
C ILE A 136 -8.83 -0.35 -3.96
N GLN A 137 -8.50 -1.49 -3.34
CA GLN A 137 -9.44 -2.28 -2.56
C GLN A 137 -9.94 -1.55 -1.29
N LYS A 138 -9.18 -0.57 -0.77
CA LYS A 138 -9.57 0.22 0.40
C LYS A 138 -10.45 1.43 0.08
N LEU A 139 -10.43 1.93 -1.16
CA LEU A 139 -11.24 3.08 -1.57
C LEU A 139 -12.74 2.94 -1.27
N PRO A 140 -13.40 1.80 -1.56
CA PRO A 140 -14.83 1.66 -1.29
C PRO A 140 -15.13 1.69 0.22
N ILE A 141 -14.20 1.26 1.07
CA ILE A 141 -14.33 1.36 2.54
C ILE A 141 -14.27 2.81 3.00
N LEU A 142 -13.29 3.56 2.50
CA LEU A 142 -13.15 4.97 2.86
C LEU A 142 -14.40 5.76 2.45
N HIS A 143 -14.91 5.53 1.24
CA HIS A 143 -16.15 6.16 0.79
C HIS A 143 -17.38 5.70 1.59
N ALA A 144 -17.46 4.41 1.95
CA ALA A 144 -18.55 3.90 2.78
C ALA A 144 -18.54 4.51 4.19
N ILE A 145 -17.36 4.64 4.82
CA ILE A 145 -17.21 5.28 6.13
C ILE A 145 -17.63 6.75 6.04
N GLN A 146 -17.12 7.49 5.04
CA GLN A 146 -17.48 8.89 4.83
C GLN A 146 -19.00 9.06 4.67
N PHE A 147 -19.63 8.24 3.82
CA PHE A 147 -21.08 8.26 3.65
C PHE A 147 -21.81 8.04 4.97
N ILE A 148 -21.37 7.07 5.78
CA ILE A 148 -21.99 6.79 7.08
C ILE A 148 -21.88 8.00 8.01
N GLU A 149 -20.71 8.61 8.10
CA GLU A 149 -20.46 9.76 8.99
C GLU A 149 -21.30 10.98 8.59
N ASP A 150 -21.43 11.25 7.29
CA ASP A 150 -22.21 12.37 6.76
C ASP A 150 -23.74 12.19 6.97
N HIS A 151 -24.22 10.95 7.08
CA HIS A 151 -25.65 10.62 7.12
C HIS A 151 -26.10 10.01 8.46
N LEU A 152 -25.35 10.18 9.56
CA LEU A 152 -25.71 9.60 10.87
C LEU A 152 -27.09 10.05 11.41
N HIS A 153 -27.58 11.19 10.93
CA HIS A 153 -28.88 11.75 11.25
C HIS A 153 -30.05 11.11 10.47
N GLU A 154 -29.75 10.15 9.59
CA GLU A 154 -30.72 9.47 8.73
C GLU A 154 -30.80 7.97 9.02
N SER A 155 -31.84 7.31 8.48
CA SER A 155 -31.93 5.86 8.47
C SER A 155 -31.05 5.29 7.36
N ILE A 156 -29.82 4.91 7.72
CA ILE A 156 -28.83 4.39 6.77
C ILE A 156 -29.06 2.87 6.58
N SER A 157 -29.13 2.44 5.33
CA SER A 157 -29.10 1.03 4.95
C SER A 157 -27.84 0.70 4.14
N ILE A 158 -27.41 -0.57 4.17
CA ILE A 158 -26.28 -1.02 3.35
C ILE A 158 -26.53 -0.80 1.86
N LYS A 159 -27.79 -0.92 1.42
CA LYS A 159 -28.22 -0.63 0.06
C LYS A 159 -27.96 0.83 -0.32
N ALA A 160 -28.37 1.78 0.53
CA ALA A 160 -28.15 3.20 0.28
C ALA A 160 -26.65 3.54 0.14
N ILE A 161 -25.81 2.96 1.00
CA ILE A 161 -24.36 3.14 0.91
C ILE A 161 -23.85 2.56 -0.41
N ALA A 162 -24.20 1.31 -0.70
CA ALA A 162 -23.74 0.59 -1.89
C ALA A 162 -24.12 1.31 -3.20
N ASP A 163 -25.35 1.79 -3.29
CA ASP A 163 -25.86 2.58 -4.41
C ASP A 163 -25.09 3.91 -4.55
N ALA A 164 -24.82 4.60 -3.43
CA ALA A 164 -24.09 5.87 -3.43
C ALA A 164 -22.62 5.75 -3.86
N ILE A 165 -21.96 4.64 -3.51
CA ILE A 165 -20.55 4.41 -3.86
C ILE A 165 -20.33 3.58 -5.13
N GLY A 166 -21.41 3.11 -5.78
CA GLY A 166 -21.35 2.38 -7.05
C GLY A 166 -20.94 0.90 -6.93
N TYR A 167 -21.27 0.23 -5.82
CA TYR A 167 -20.95 -1.17 -5.58
C TYR A 167 -22.18 -2.01 -5.24
N SER A 168 -22.08 -3.34 -5.33
CA SER A 168 -23.15 -4.22 -4.84
C SER A 168 -23.14 -4.35 -3.31
N GLU A 169 -24.31 -4.51 -2.69
CA GLU A 169 -24.45 -4.75 -1.24
C GLU A 169 -23.60 -5.94 -0.75
N LYS A 170 -23.57 -7.03 -1.53
CA LYS A 170 -22.80 -8.24 -1.20
C LYS A 170 -21.30 -7.97 -1.18
N TYR A 171 -20.80 -7.22 -2.17
CA TYR A 171 -19.39 -6.84 -2.22
C TYR A 171 -19.03 -5.93 -1.05
N LEU A 172 -19.82 -4.86 -0.83
CA LEU A 172 -19.58 -3.92 0.27
C LEU A 172 -19.60 -4.64 1.63
N SER A 173 -20.59 -5.49 1.89
CA SER A 173 -20.69 -6.25 3.14
C SER A 173 -19.45 -7.11 3.41
N LYS A 174 -18.96 -7.81 2.37
CA LYS A 174 -17.78 -8.65 2.46
C LYS A 174 -16.54 -7.82 2.80
N ILE A 175 -16.24 -6.82 1.96
CA ILE A 175 -14.99 -6.07 2.12
C ILE A 175 -15.00 -5.21 3.39
N PHE A 176 -16.16 -4.69 3.80
CA PHE A 176 -16.30 -3.87 5.01
C PHE A 176 -16.03 -4.70 6.25
N LYS A 177 -16.51 -5.94 6.30
CA LYS A 177 -16.22 -6.86 7.40
C LYS A 177 -14.76 -7.28 7.42
N GLU A 178 -14.15 -7.55 6.27
CA GLU A 178 -12.73 -7.91 6.16
C GLU A 178 -11.82 -6.77 6.64
N GLU A 179 -12.09 -5.53 6.23
CA GLU A 179 -11.23 -4.38 6.52
C GLU A 179 -11.50 -3.76 7.91
N THR A 180 -12.76 -3.65 8.34
CA THR A 180 -13.11 -3.01 9.63
C THR A 180 -13.27 -3.99 10.79
N GLN A 181 -13.25 -5.30 10.52
CA GLN A 181 -13.62 -6.36 11.48
C GLN A 181 -15.03 -6.19 12.08
N ASN A 182 -15.88 -5.37 11.46
CA ASN A 182 -17.23 -5.08 11.89
C ASN A 182 -18.21 -5.17 10.73
N THR A 183 -19.47 -5.46 11.03
CA THR A 183 -20.54 -5.36 10.03
C THR A 183 -20.86 -3.89 9.78
N VAL A 184 -21.33 -3.55 8.58
CA VAL A 184 -21.80 -2.19 8.23
C VAL A 184 -22.81 -1.67 9.28
N GLN A 185 -23.83 -2.47 9.61
CA GLN A 185 -24.83 -2.10 10.62
C GLN A 185 -24.24 -1.90 12.01
N GLY A 186 -23.30 -2.76 12.41
CA GLY A 186 -22.60 -2.63 13.69
C GLY A 186 -21.77 -1.35 13.76
N TYR A 187 -21.10 -1.00 12.66
CA TYR A 187 -20.32 0.23 12.55
C TYR A 187 -21.22 1.48 12.63
N ILE A 188 -22.33 1.52 11.88
CA ILE A 188 -23.32 2.60 11.94
C ILE A 188 -23.82 2.78 13.37
N GLN A 189 -24.20 1.70 14.05
CA GLN A 189 -24.65 1.76 15.44
C GLN A 189 -23.56 2.32 16.36
N SER A 190 -22.32 1.86 16.24
CA SER A 190 -21.21 2.36 17.04
C SER A 190 -20.97 3.85 16.83
N LYS A 191 -20.99 4.33 15.58
CA LYS A 191 -20.85 5.76 15.29
C LYS A 191 -22.01 6.59 15.82
N LYS A 192 -23.25 6.12 15.69
CA LYS A 192 -24.42 6.78 16.30
C LYS A 192 -24.30 6.84 17.83
N ILE A 193 -23.84 5.78 18.50
CA ILE A 193 -23.65 5.78 19.95
C ILE A 193 -22.52 6.73 20.36
N GLU A 194 -21.42 6.80 19.61
CA GLU A 194 -20.34 7.76 19.86
C GLU A 194 -20.85 9.22 19.84
N VAL A 195 -21.64 9.57 18.82
CA VAL A 195 -22.29 10.89 18.73
C VAL A 195 -23.30 11.09 19.86
N ALA A 196 -24.12 10.08 20.17
CA ALA A 196 -25.09 10.14 21.26
C ALA A 196 -24.42 10.38 22.62
N GLN A 197 -23.29 9.75 22.89
CA GLN A 197 -22.53 9.99 24.12
C GLN A 197 -22.10 11.45 24.22
N ASN A 198 -21.68 12.07 23.12
CA ASN A 198 -21.30 13.48 23.11
C ASN A 198 -22.52 14.39 23.32
N MET A 199 -23.66 14.13 22.66
CA MET A 199 -24.89 14.90 22.88
C MET A 199 -25.42 14.77 24.32
N LEU A 200 -25.30 13.59 24.92
CA LEU A 200 -25.79 13.35 26.29
C LEU A 200 -24.83 13.83 27.39
N LYS A 201 -23.56 14.08 27.08
CA LYS A 201 -22.57 14.58 28.07
C LYS A 201 -23.02 15.90 28.68
N ASP A 202 -23.61 16.77 27.87
CA ASP A 202 -23.92 18.12 28.32
C ASP A 202 -25.29 18.29 28.97
N GLY A 203 -26.12 17.24 28.96
CA GLY A 203 -27.45 17.24 29.58
C GLY A 203 -28.46 18.15 28.88
N GLU A 204 -28.06 18.84 27.81
CA GLU A 204 -28.89 19.79 27.04
C GLU A 204 -29.93 19.08 26.17
N PHE A 205 -29.65 17.86 25.72
CA PHE A 205 -30.56 17.06 24.90
C PHE A 205 -31.23 15.95 25.73
N SER A 206 -32.54 15.82 25.58
CA SER A 206 -33.29 14.69 26.11
C SER A 206 -32.95 13.39 25.37
N ILE A 207 -33.16 12.26 26.05
CA ILE A 207 -32.93 10.92 25.47
C ILE A 207 -33.78 10.70 24.21
N LEU A 208 -34.98 11.28 24.16
CA LEU A 208 -35.87 11.22 22.99
C LEU A 208 -35.30 12.03 21.82
N GLU A 209 -34.88 13.29 22.07
CA GLU A 209 -34.28 14.15 21.03
C GLU A 209 -33.02 13.52 20.42
N VAL A 210 -32.15 12.92 21.24
CA VAL A 210 -30.95 12.23 20.75
C VAL A 210 -31.32 11.01 19.91
N SER A 211 -32.32 10.22 20.36
CA SER A 211 -32.82 9.06 19.61
C SER A 211 -33.35 9.47 18.23
N ASP A 212 -34.14 10.53 18.18
CA ASP A 212 -34.79 11.01 16.96
C ASP A 212 -33.79 11.68 16.02
N THR A 213 -32.89 12.51 16.55
CA THR A 213 -31.81 13.19 15.78
C THR A 213 -30.90 12.17 15.10
N LEU A 214 -30.62 11.05 15.75
CA LEU A 214 -29.80 9.98 15.20
C LEU A 214 -30.64 8.91 14.48
N ALA A 215 -31.90 9.20 14.17
CA ALA A 215 -32.81 8.34 13.40
C ALA A 215 -32.85 6.88 13.90
N PHE A 216 -32.89 6.67 15.21
CA PHE A 216 -33.23 5.36 15.76
C PHE A 216 -34.75 5.12 15.62
N SER A 217 -35.15 3.89 15.34
CA SER A 217 -36.57 3.56 15.14
C SER A 217 -37.46 3.76 16.37
N SER A 218 -36.86 3.81 17.56
CA SER A 218 -37.54 4.16 18.81
C SER A 218 -36.52 4.45 19.91
N GLN A 219 -36.94 5.24 20.91
CA GLN A 219 -36.16 5.52 22.11
C GLN A 219 -35.80 4.23 22.89
N SER A 220 -36.69 3.24 22.91
CA SER A 220 -36.44 1.94 23.55
C SER A 220 -35.35 1.15 22.83
N TYR A 221 -35.37 1.15 21.49
CA TYR A 221 -34.31 0.52 20.70
C TYR A 221 -32.97 1.24 20.88
N PHE A 222 -32.96 2.58 20.82
CA PHE A 222 -31.79 3.40 21.12
C PHE A 222 -31.20 3.04 22.50
N SER A 223 -32.03 3.05 23.55
CA SER A 223 -31.58 2.76 24.92
C SER A 223 -30.99 1.35 25.06
N LYS A 224 -31.55 0.36 24.35
CA LYS A 224 -31.01 -1.01 24.30
C LYS A 224 -29.64 -1.06 23.64
N ILE A 225 -29.46 -0.41 22.50
CA ILE A 225 -28.18 -0.37 21.79
C ILE A 225 -27.13 0.42 22.58
N PHE A 226 -27.51 1.57 23.13
CA PHE A 226 -26.63 2.39 23.96
C PHE A 226 -26.12 1.59 25.17
N LYS A 227 -27.01 0.90 25.91
CA LYS A 227 -26.60 0.04 27.04
C LYS A 227 -25.72 -1.11 26.60
N LYS A 228 -26.02 -1.74 25.46
CA LYS A 228 -25.21 -2.85 24.93
C LYS A 228 -23.77 -2.41 24.64
N GLN A 229 -23.58 -1.20 24.12
CA GLN A 229 -22.25 -0.71 23.72
C GLN A 229 -21.48 -0.01 24.84
N THR A 230 -22.17 0.68 25.75
CA THR A 230 -21.53 1.51 26.80
C THR A 230 -21.56 0.85 28.18
N GLY A 231 -22.38 -0.19 28.37
CA GLY A 231 -22.63 -0.83 29.66
C GLY A 231 -23.68 -0.13 30.54
N MET A 232 -24.11 1.09 30.19
CA MET A 232 -25.02 1.91 31.00
C MET A 232 -26.23 2.37 30.17
N THR A 233 -27.38 2.61 30.79
CA THR A 233 -28.51 3.24 30.07
C THR A 233 -28.18 4.70 29.74
N PRO A 234 -28.80 5.31 28.70
CA PRO A 234 -28.63 6.74 28.42
C PRO A 234 -28.89 7.62 29.65
N LYS A 235 -29.90 7.29 30.45
CA LYS A 235 -30.22 8.03 31.68
C LYS A 235 -29.14 7.90 32.75
N GLN A 236 -28.60 6.69 32.95
CA GLN A 236 -27.47 6.47 33.87
C GLN A 236 -26.22 7.22 33.40
N PHE A 237 -26.00 7.30 32.09
CA PHE A 237 -24.87 8.02 31.50
C PHE A 237 -24.98 9.54 31.73
N GLN A 238 -26.17 10.13 31.54
CA GLN A 238 -26.42 11.55 31.86
C GLN A 238 -26.17 11.85 33.34
N LEU A 239 -26.79 11.08 34.25
CA LEU A 239 -26.65 11.30 35.70
C LEU A 239 -25.19 11.24 36.17
N LYS A 240 -24.42 10.26 35.66
CA LYS A 240 -23.00 10.13 35.99
C LYS A 240 -22.18 11.36 35.55
N ASN A 241 -22.49 11.94 34.39
CA ASN A 241 -21.79 13.12 33.91
C ASN A 241 -22.21 14.39 34.67
N ASP A 242 -23.47 14.47 35.10
CA ASP A 242 -23.95 15.55 35.97
C ASP A 242 -23.26 15.51 37.35
N ASP A 243 -23.12 14.34 37.97
CA ASP A 243 -22.41 14.19 39.26
C ASP A 243 -20.93 14.60 39.15
N ASN A 244 -20.25 14.23 38.06
CA ASN A 244 -18.87 14.64 37.79
C ASN A 244 -18.74 16.16 37.56
N ARG A 245 -19.76 16.83 36.99
CA ARG A 245 -19.78 18.29 36.81
C ARG A 245 -19.99 19.03 38.12
N ILE A 246 -20.79 18.47 39.03
CA ILE A 246 -21.06 19.06 40.35
C ILE A 246 -19.82 18.99 41.26
N HIS A 247 -19.02 17.91 41.16
CA HIS A 247 -17.86 17.67 42.03
C HIS A 247 -16.50 18.04 41.40
N GLY A 248 -16.48 18.45 40.13
CA GLY A 248 -15.28 18.81 39.37
C GLY A 248 -15.03 20.31 39.19
N LYS A 249 -15.68 21.17 39.99
CA LYS A 249 -15.44 22.62 40.05
C LYS A 249 -14.59 22.99 41.25
#